data_AF-A0A2G8SKD9-F1
#
_entry.id   AF-A0A2G8SKD9-F1
#
_cell.length_a   1.000
_cell.length_b   1.000
_cell.length_c   1.000
_cell.angle_alpha   90.00
_cell.angle_beta   90.00
_cell.angle_gamma   90.00
#
_symmetry.space_group_name_H-M   'P 1'
#
loop_
_entity.id
_entity.type
_entity.pdbx_description
1 polymer ?
#
loop_
_entity_poly.entity_id
_entity_poly.type
_entity_poly.pdbx_seq_one_letter_code
_entity_poly.pdbx_strand_id
1 'polypeptide(L)'
;MAATAGSHPLRRRDVVHLADIKPRSNARVAWERIRHRQAHWFVEMFAEFVSALFLSIPRLRLAARRLTFPDIKLGVFIYIYAGVGSAAGFYLGNVEGVSTLSSVFQVGCAYAYGILLALIVCGPTSGGHLNPAFTICMVIFRGFSPLRALRYIVAQIMGSYVACLIVYVQYGQLIKESMDTLAAAGKLEAVMFTPSGPAGIFAPYVAPGSNLGRVFLNEFVCVFLIALVVWACIDPTNFGSSPIVTPWIIGFTYAVIVWGFVNVGVSTNTARDVGARLMVLTIWGLPAGGGKYAAISALANIPATILGVCVQEYLLSDSSRVIAPAHAAVINAHLAHEEHSQGKVVDQSPGSGSSYHDSEKGHHETVERV
;
A
#
# COMPACT_ATOMS: atom_id res chain seq x y z
N MET A 1 21.07 34.00 33.31
CA MET A 1 19.60 33.84 33.19
C MET A 1 19.35 32.79 32.13
N ALA A 2 18.89 31.61 32.56
CA ALA A 2 18.78 30.41 31.74
C ALA A 2 17.60 30.51 30.77
N ALA A 3 17.86 30.13 29.51
CA ALA A 3 16.85 29.98 28.47
C ALA A 3 15.86 28.88 28.87
N THR A 4 14.59 29.24 28.93
CA THR A 4 13.48 28.30 29.08
C THR A 4 13.45 27.37 27.86
N ALA A 5 13.64 26.08 28.10
CA ALA A 5 13.47 25.04 27.10
C ALA A 5 12.06 25.11 26.53
N GLY A 6 11.96 25.36 25.22
CA GLY A 6 10.70 25.48 24.50
C GLY A 6 9.85 24.22 24.64
N SER A 7 8.65 24.40 25.20
CA SER A 7 7.59 23.40 25.13
C SER A 7 7.25 23.13 23.67
N HIS A 8 7.43 21.89 23.21
CA HIS A 8 6.97 21.44 21.90
C HIS A 8 5.46 21.75 21.76
N PRO A 9 5.01 22.49 20.73
CA PRO A 9 3.65 23.08 20.66
C PRO A 9 2.49 22.06 20.50
N LEU A 10 2.76 20.76 20.70
CA LEU A 10 1.79 19.67 20.55
C LEU A 10 1.61 18.83 21.83
N ARG A 11 2.29 19.14 22.93
CA ARG A 11 2.17 18.38 24.18
C ARG A 11 1.03 18.89 25.07
N ARG A 12 -0.07 18.13 25.13
CA ARG A 12 -0.79 17.68 26.35
C ARG A 12 -2.22 17.23 26.03
N ARG A 13 -2.51 15.93 26.24
CA ARG A 13 -3.74 15.34 26.83
C ARG A 13 -3.70 13.80 26.68
N ASP A 14 -3.86 13.08 27.79
CA ASP A 14 -4.37 11.70 27.95
C ASP A 14 -3.98 10.67 26.87
N VAL A 15 -2.69 10.51 26.58
CA VAL A 15 -2.25 9.39 25.73
C VAL A 15 -2.20 8.13 26.58
N VAL A 16 -3.19 7.25 26.39
CA VAL A 16 -3.20 5.93 27.01
C VAL A 16 -2.59 4.93 26.03
N HIS A 17 -1.48 4.30 26.41
CA HIS A 17 -0.91 3.25 25.59
C HIS A 17 -1.71 1.96 25.75
N LEU A 18 -1.83 1.18 24.68
CA LEU A 18 -2.48 -0.13 24.74
C LEU A 18 -1.84 -1.06 25.78
N ALA A 19 -0.55 -0.87 26.07
CA ALA A 19 0.17 -1.61 27.11
C ALA A 19 -0.33 -1.30 28.52
N ASP A 20 -0.87 -0.10 28.76
CA ASP A 20 -1.36 0.36 30.07
C ASP A 20 -2.71 -0.25 30.40
N ILE A 21 -3.57 -0.43 29.39
CA ILE A 21 -4.91 -1.02 29.55
C ILE A 21 -4.86 -2.56 29.48
N LYS A 22 -4.01 -3.09 28.59
CA LYS A 22 -3.95 -4.52 28.29
C LYS A 22 -2.52 -5.03 28.49
N PRO A 23 -2.18 -5.54 29.70
CA PRO A 23 -0.84 -6.03 29.98
C PRO A 23 -0.46 -7.13 29.00
N ARG A 24 0.74 -7.02 28.43
CA ARG A 24 1.25 -7.98 27.45
C ARG A 24 2.07 -9.05 28.13
N SER A 25 1.95 -10.29 27.64
CA SER A 25 2.80 -11.39 28.07
C SER A 25 4.29 -11.04 27.88
N ASN A 26 5.16 -11.50 28.79
CA ASN A 26 6.60 -11.25 28.75
C ASN A 26 7.24 -11.60 27.40
N ALA A 27 6.77 -12.66 26.73
CA ALA A 27 7.24 -13.04 25.39
C ALA A 27 6.97 -11.97 24.33
N ARG A 28 5.79 -11.33 24.38
CA ARG A 28 5.41 -10.24 23.45
C ARG A 28 6.18 -8.96 23.73
N VAL A 29 6.39 -8.61 25.01
CA VAL A 29 7.22 -7.46 25.40
C VAL A 29 8.67 -7.67 24.96
N ALA A 30 9.21 -8.87 25.14
CA ALA A 30 10.54 -9.22 24.66
C ALA A 30 10.64 -9.13 23.13
N TRP A 31 9.64 -9.65 22.40
CA TRP A 31 9.55 -9.51 20.95
C TRP A 31 9.48 -8.06 20.50
N GLU A 32 8.63 -7.23 21.12
CA GLU A 32 8.53 -5.80 20.81
C GLU A 32 9.86 -5.09 21.00
N ARG A 33 10.59 -5.40 22.07
CA ARG A 33 11.93 -4.84 22.31
C ARG A 33 12.93 -5.24 21.21
N ILE A 34 12.92 -6.51 20.79
CA ILE A 34 13.74 -6.99 19.66
C ILE A 34 13.32 -6.31 18.36
N ARG A 35 12.01 -6.21 18.12
CA ARG A 35 11.44 -5.52 16.97
C ARG A 35 11.92 -4.08 16.89
N HIS A 36 11.74 -3.28 17.94
CA HIS A 36 12.11 -1.87 17.92
C HIS A 36 13.62 -1.64 17.79
N ARG A 37 14.45 -2.54 18.32
CA ARG A 37 15.92 -2.36 18.32
C ARG A 37 16.64 -2.99 17.12
N GLN A 38 16.21 -4.17 16.67
CA GLN A 38 16.98 -5.00 15.74
C GLN A 38 16.21 -5.38 14.47
N ALA A 39 14.89 -5.55 14.57
CA ALA A 39 14.06 -6.04 13.45
C ALA A 39 13.10 -4.99 12.87
N HIS A 40 13.22 -3.71 13.26
CA HIS A 40 12.29 -2.65 12.83
C HIS A 40 12.29 -2.51 11.32
N TRP A 41 13.48 -2.43 10.72
CA TRP A 41 13.66 -2.34 9.28
C TRP A 41 13.07 -3.54 8.55
N PHE A 42 13.10 -4.72 9.17
CA PHE A 42 12.53 -5.94 8.60
C PHE A 42 11.02 -5.85 8.62
N VAL A 43 10.41 -5.44 9.73
CA VAL A 43 8.95 -5.31 9.85
C VAL A 43 8.38 -4.24 8.93
N GLU A 44 9.11 -3.16 8.67
CA GLU A 44 8.72 -2.12 7.70
C GLU A 44 8.79 -2.61 6.25
N MET A 45 9.94 -3.17 5.86
CA MET A 45 10.11 -3.83 4.56
C MET A 45 9.03 -4.88 4.38
N PHE A 46 8.73 -5.61 5.45
CA PHE A 46 7.73 -6.65 5.47
C PHE A 46 6.33 -6.10 5.26
N ALA A 47 5.91 -5.01 5.92
CA ALA A 47 4.59 -4.40 5.69
C ALA A 47 4.37 -3.98 4.21
N GLU A 48 5.44 -3.68 3.49
CA GLU A 48 5.44 -3.39 2.06
C GLU A 48 5.54 -4.65 1.17
N PHE A 49 5.97 -5.79 1.74
CA PHE A 49 6.13 -7.13 1.16
C PHE A 49 4.81 -7.93 1.35
N VAL A 50 4.49 -9.04 0.66
CA VAL A 50 4.95 -10.39 1.01
C VAL A 50 4.71 -11.39 -0.10
N SER A 51 5.70 -12.29 -0.20
CA SER A 51 5.68 -13.57 -0.88
C SER A 51 5.26 -14.77 -0.04
N ALA A 52 4.36 -15.61 -0.57
CA ALA A 52 4.13 -16.96 -0.09
C ALA A 52 5.12 -17.93 -0.72
N LEU A 53 5.93 -18.59 0.11
CA LEU A 53 6.33 -19.97 -0.13
C LEU A 53 6.34 -20.69 1.20
N PHE A 54 5.19 -21.25 1.59
CA PHE A 54 5.17 -22.41 2.48
C PHE A 54 3.94 -23.26 2.18
N LEU A 55 4.16 -24.34 1.43
CA LEU A 55 3.69 -25.70 1.67
C LEU A 55 4.13 -26.56 0.49
N SER A 56 5.20 -27.36 0.65
CA SER A 56 5.42 -28.70 0.01
C SER A 56 6.86 -29.24 0.12
N ILE A 57 7.58 -29.18 1.25
CA ILE A 57 8.80 -30.03 1.45
C ILE A 57 8.92 -30.48 2.93
N PRO A 58 8.69 -31.76 3.27
CA PRO A 58 8.71 -32.25 4.66
C PRO A 58 10.09 -32.49 5.31
N ARG A 59 11.22 -32.16 4.67
CA ARG A 59 12.55 -32.69 5.07
C ARG A 59 13.57 -31.72 5.70
N LEU A 60 13.19 -30.51 6.11
CA LEU A 60 14.07 -29.64 6.90
C LEU A 60 13.38 -29.14 8.18
N ARG A 61 13.41 -29.96 9.24
CA ARG A 61 12.91 -29.61 10.59
C ARG A 61 13.90 -29.87 11.72
N LEU A 62 15.20 -29.96 11.44
CA LEU A 62 16.23 -30.09 12.49
C LEU A 62 17.47 -29.24 12.17
N ALA A 63 17.34 -27.91 12.18
CA ALA A 63 18.47 -26.98 12.35
C ALA A 63 18.06 -25.52 12.66
N ALA A 64 16.79 -25.22 12.97
CA ALA A 64 16.34 -23.86 13.23
C ALA A 64 15.61 -23.78 14.56
N ARG A 65 16.37 -23.78 15.67
CA ARG A 65 15.84 -23.58 17.03
C ARG A 65 16.21 -22.22 17.64
N ARG A 66 16.55 -21.21 16.83
CA ARG A 66 16.83 -19.82 17.27
C ARG A 66 16.39 -18.70 16.32
N LEU A 67 15.31 -18.89 15.56
CA LEU A 67 14.60 -17.77 14.93
C LEU A 67 13.10 -18.09 14.91
N THR A 68 12.35 -17.35 15.72
CA THR A 68 10.90 -17.40 15.76
C THR A 68 10.34 -16.73 14.49
N PHE A 69 9.62 -17.49 13.66
CA PHE A 69 8.63 -16.99 12.67
C PHE A 69 7.23 -17.36 13.21
N PRO A 70 6.08 -16.74 12.84
CA PRO A 70 5.81 -15.81 11.73
C PRO A 70 4.98 -14.55 12.12
N ASP A 71 5.04 -13.48 11.36
CA ASP A 71 3.96 -12.46 11.28
C ASP A 71 3.86 -12.07 9.79
N ILE A 72 2.64 -11.96 9.23
CA ILE A 72 2.27 -11.82 7.78
C ILE A 72 1.65 -10.44 7.51
N LYS A 73 2.16 -9.62 6.57
CA LYS A 73 1.58 -8.36 6.06
C LYS A 73 2.25 -7.96 4.74
N LEU A 74 1.66 -7.30 3.74
CA LEU A 74 0.47 -7.63 2.93
C LEU A 74 0.12 -6.48 1.93
N GLY A 75 0.73 -5.30 2.01
CA GLY A 75 0.17 -4.08 1.40
C GLY A 75 -0.02 -4.14 -0.12
N VAL A 76 1.08 -4.27 -0.87
CA VAL A 76 1.01 -4.41 -2.34
C VAL A 76 0.29 -5.70 -2.73
N PHE A 77 0.50 -6.76 -1.95
CA PHE A 77 -0.18 -8.03 -2.17
C PHE A 77 -1.71 -7.90 -2.13
N ILE A 78 -2.29 -7.25 -1.10
CA ILE A 78 -3.75 -7.17 -0.90
C ILE A 78 -4.40 -6.52 -2.11
N TYR A 79 -3.90 -5.35 -2.51
CA TYR A 79 -4.58 -4.60 -3.55
C TYR A 79 -4.36 -5.21 -4.94
N ILE A 80 -3.18 -5.79 -5.19
CA ILE A 80 -2.93 -6.54 -6.43
C ILE A 80 -3.78 -7.81 -6.45
N TYR A 81 -3.86 -8.56 -5.37
CA TYR A 81 -4.69 -9.76 -5.26
C TYR A 81 -6.17 -9.45 -5.55
N ALA A 82 -6.71 -8.41 -4.93
CA ALA A 82 -8.08 -7.96 -5.17
C ALA A 82 -8.30 -7.53 -6.62
N GLY A 83 -7.44 -6.66 -7.14
CA GLY A 83 -7.57 -6.11 -8.48
C GLY A 83 -7.35 -7.13 -9.60
N VAL A 84 -6.28 -7.93 -9.51
CA VAL A 84 -5.93 -8.99 -10.47
C VAL A 84 -6.93 -10.14 -10.39
N GLY A 85 -7.41 -10.51 -9.19
CA GLY A 85 -8.50 -11.49 -9.06
C GLY A 85 -9.77 -11.04 -9.77
N SER A 86 -10.16 -9.77 -9.62
CA SER A 86 -11.29 -9.22 -10.38
C SER A 86 -11.02 -9.12 -11.88
N ALA A 87 -9.78 -8.84 -12.30
CA ALA A 87 -9.37 -8.80 -13.69
C ALA A 87 -9.42 -10.19 -14.35
N ALA A 88 -9.10 -11.26 -13.61
CA ALA A 88 -9.22 -12.64 -14.07
C ALA A 88 -10.68 -12.97 -14.41
N GLY A 89 -11.61 -12.60 -13.53
CA GLY A 89 -13.05 -12.72 -13.82
C GLY A 89 -13.47 -11.91 -15.04
N PHE A 90 -13.00 -10.66 -15.17
CA PHE A 90 -13.32 -9.83 -16.34
C PHE A 90 -12.81 -10.43 -17.65
N TYR A 91 -11.58 -10.94 -17.67
CA TYR A 91 -11.01 -11.64 -18.82
C TYR A 91 -11.81 -12.89 -19.17
N LEU A 92 -12.09 -13.76 -18.21
CA LEU A 92 -12.83 -15.01 -18.45
C LEU A 92 -14.24 -14.74 -18.96
N GLY A 93 -14.94 -13.77 -18.39
CA GLY A 93 -16.27 -13.35 -18.87
C GLY A 93 -16.24 -12.89 -20.33
N ASN A 94 -15.18 -12.19 -20.76
CA ASN A 94 -15.02 -11.77 -22.15
C ASN A 94 -14.71 -12.93 -23.10
N VAL A 95 -13.89 -13.90 -22.68
CA VAL A 95 -13.56 -15.07 -23.51
C VAL A 95 -14.77 -15.98 -23.70
N GLU A 96 -15.54 -16.22 -22.64
CA GLU A 96 -16.74 -17.07 -22.66
C GLU A 96 -17.98 -16.35 -23.24
N GLY A 97 -17.89 -15.05 -23.52
CA GLY A 97 -19.02 -14.24 -23.99
C GLY A 97 -20.09 -13.99 -22.93
N VAL A 98 -19.76 -14.16 -21.64
CA VAL A 98 -20.64 -13.96 -20.49
C VAL A 98 -20.36 -12.57 -19.88
N SER A 99 -21.02 -11.55 -20.44
CA SER A 99 -20.84 -10.14 -20.03
C SER A 99 -21.27 -9.83 -18.59
N THR A 100 -22.01 -10.73 -17.94
CA THR A 100 -22.49 -10.57 -16.56
C THR A 100 -21.48 -11.05 -15.50
N LEU A 101 -20.41 -11.74 -15.90
CA LEU A 101 -19.47 -12.35 -14.94
C LEU A 101 -18.61 -11.31 -14.20
N SER A 102 -18.19 -10.25 -14.90
CA SER A 102 -17.41 -9.15 -14.34
C SER A 102 -17.36 -7.98 -15.33
N SER A 103 -17.01 -6.79 -14.83
CA SER A 103 -16.94 -5.55 -15.63
C SER A 103 -15.75 -4.70 -15.21
N VAL A 104 -15.37 -3.73 -16.05
CA VAL A 104 -14.35 -2.72 -15.69
C VAL A 104 -14.74 -1.97 -14.41
N PHE A 105 -16.04 -1.76 -14.17
CA PHE A 105 -16.53 -1.16 -12.93
C PHE A 105 -16.13 -2.01 -11.71
N GLN A 106 -16.40 -3.32 -11.76
CA GLN A 106 -16.04 -4.26 -10.70
C GLN A 106 -14.52 -4.32 -10.47
N VAL A 107 -13.72 -4.30 -11.54
CA VAL A 107 -12.26 -4.25 -11.44
C VAL A 107 -11.80 -2.99 -10.70
N GLY A 108 -12.33 -1.81 -11.07
CA GLY A 108 -11.98 -0.57 -10.38
C GLY A 108 -12.42 -0.56 -8.91
N CYS A 109 -13.60 -1.09 -8.58
CA CYS A 109 -14.03 -1.28 -7.19
C CYS A 109 -13.08 -2.21 -6.42
N ALA A 110 -12.66 -3.33 -7.02
CA ALA A 110 -11.75 -4.28 -6.39
C ALA A 110 -10.38 -3.66 -6.09
N TYR A 111 -9.83 -2.89 -7.02
CA TYR A 111 -8.61 -2.12 -6.77
C TYR A 111 -8.82 -1.06 -5.67
N ALA A 112 -9.95 -0.34 -5.68
CA ALA A 112 -10.25 0.69 -4.69
C ALA A 112 -10.31 0.13 -3.26
N TYR A 113 -11.11 -0.93 -3.06
CA TYR A 113 -11.23 -1.59 -1.77
C TYR A 113 -9.94 -2.31 -1.38
N GLY A 114 -9.21 -2.87 -2.35
CA GLY A 114 -7.90 -3.45 -2.13
C GLY A 114 -6.89 -2.43 -1.58
N ILE A 115 -6.82 -1.23 -2.16
CA ILE A 115 -5.94 -0.15 -1.69
C ILE A 115 -6.36 0.33 -0.31
N LEU A 116 -7.66 0.51 -0.08
CA LEU A 116 -8.19 0.86 1.24
C LEU A 116 -7.75 -0.16 2.29
N LEU A 117 -7.95 -1.46 2.03
CA LEU A 117 -7.56 -2.52 2.96
C LEU A 117 -6.05 -2.55 3.18
N ALA A 118 -5.26 -2.37 2.11
CA ALA A 118 -3.81 -2.31 2.19
C ALA A 118 -3.34 -1.15 3.09
N LEU A 119 -3.93 0.04 2.95
CA LEU A 119 -3.60 1.21 3.76
C LEU A 119 -4.02 1.04 5.22
N ILE A 120 -5.20 0.45 5.49
CA ILE A 120 -5.64 0.15 6.86
C ILE A 120 -4.70 -0.85 7.54
N VAL A 121 -4.26 -1.89 6.81
CA VAL A 121 -3.42 -2.97 7.36
C VAL A 121 -1.96 -2.52 7.55
N CYS A 122 -1.41 -1.77 6.59
CA CYS A 122 0.03 -1.47 6.54
C CYS A 122 0.38 -0.04 6.94
N GLY A 123 -0.55 0.91 6.81
CA GLY A 123 -0.34 2.34 7.10
C GLY A 123 0.32 2.60 8.46
N PRO A 124 -0.19 2.05 9.58
CA PRO A 124 0.40 2.28 10.91
C PRO A 124 1.82 1.72 11.11
N THR A 125 2.34 0.91 10.18
CA THR A 125 3.66 0.27 10.30
C THR A 125 4.67 0.83 9.31
N SER A 126 4.32 0.94 8.02
CA SER A 126 5.25 1.39 6.98
C SER A 126 4.99 2.80 6.47
N GLY A 127 3.87 3.42 6.86
CA GLY A 127 3.34 4.61 6.22
C GLY A 127 2.52 4.30 4.96
N GLY A 128 2.46 3.03 4.52
CA GLY A 128 1.65 2.60 3.38
C GLY A 128 2.07 3.22 2.06
N HIS A 129 3.36 3.15 1.70
CA HIS A 129 3.85 3.72 0.44
C HIS A 129 3.28 2.98 -0.77
N LEU A 130 3.31 1.64 -0.72
CA LEU A 130 2.73 0.70 -1.68
C LEU A 130 3.15 0.90 -3.16
N ASN A 131 4.08 1.81 -3.42
CA ASN A 131 4.48 2.25 -4.76
C ASN A 131 5.91 2.81 -4.71
N PRO A 132 6.82 2.35 -5.59
CA PRO A 132 8.17 2.86 -5.69
C PRO A 132 8.25 4.37 -5.94
N ALA A 133 7.34 4.94 -6.73
CA ALA A 133 7.34 6.37 -7.02
C ALA A 133 7.12 7.22 -5.76
N PHE A 134 6.14 6.87 -4.92
CA PHE A 134 5.92 7.54 -3.64
C PHE A 134 7.09 7.30 -2.67
N THR A 135 7.66 6.10 -2.65
CA THR A 135 8.84 5.80 -1.83
C THR A 135 10.03 6.67 -2.21
N ILE A 136 10.26 6.90 -3.51
CA ILE A 136 11.30 7.80 -4.01
C ILE A 136 11.01 9.25 -3.60
N CYS A 137 9.77 9.72 -3.73
CA CYS A 137 9.40 11.07 -3.27
C CYS A 137 9.64 11.25 -1.77
N MET A 138 9.39 10.23 -0.94
CA MET A 138 9.67 10.30 0.50
C MET A 138 11.18 10.43 0.79
N VAL A 139 12.05 9.86 -0.04
CA VAL A 139 13.51 10.07 0.07
C VAL A 139 13.87 11.51 -0.27
N ILE A 140 13.33 12.04 -1.37
CA ILE A 140 13.70 13.36 -1.90
C ILE A 140 13.16 14.49 -1.02
N PHE A 141 11.89 14.41 -0.60
CA PHE A 141 11.17 15.53 0.01
C PHE A 141 10.95 15.39 1.52
N ARG A 142 10.99 14.16 2.07
CA ARG A 142 10.61 13.88 3.47
C ARG A 142 11.71 13.21 4.30
N GLY A 143 12.94 13.17 3.78
CA GLY A 143 14.12 12.68 4.52
C GLY A 143 14.14 11.17 4.78
N PHE A 144 13.40 10.38 3.99
CA PHE A 144 13.38 8.93 4.12
C PHE A 144 14.74 8.32 3.72
N SER A 145 15.24 7.35 4.49
CA SER A 145 16.56 6.77 4.23
C SER A 145 16.61 6.04 2.88
N PRO A 146 17.59 6.31 2.00
CA PRO A 146 17.71 5.65 0.70
C PRO A 146 17.84 4.12 0.80
N LEU A 147 18.54 3.61 1.82
CA LEU A 147 18.69 2.18 2.02
C LEU A 147 17.36 1.53 2.46
N ARG A 148 16.54 2.24 3.25
CA ARG A 148 15.17 1.79 3.59
C ARG A 148 14.28 1.83 2.36
N ALA A 149 14.38 2.87 1.54
CA ALA A 149 13.65 2.99 0.28
C ALA A 149 13.91 1.82 -0.67
N LEU A 150 15.17 1.42 -0.86
CA LEU A 150 15.51 0.27 -1.69
C LEU A 150 14.82 -1.01 -1.20
N ARG A 151 14.81 -1.24 0.12
CA ARG A 151 14.13 -2.40 0.71
C ARG A 151 12.62 -2.36 0.48
N TYR A 152 12.01 -1.19 0.60
CA TYR A 152 10.59 -0.97 0.30
C TYR A 152 10.28 -1.29 -1.16
N ILE A 153 11.07 -0.79 -2.10
CA ILE A 153 10.85 -1.01 -3.54
C ILE A 153 10.92 -2.50 -3.88
N VAL A 154 11.94 -3.21 -3.38
CA VAL A 154 12.08 -4.66 -3.57
C VAL A 154 10.89 -5.40 -2.97
N ALA A 155 10.50 -5.04 -1.74
CA ALA A 155 9.34 -5.61 -1.06
C ALA A 155 8.04 -5.43 -1.86
N GLN A 156 7.78 -4.22 -2.36
CA GLN A 156 6.61 -3.88 -3.15
C GLN A 156 6.55 -4.71 -4.45
N ILE A 157 7.66 -4.77 -5.20
CA ILE A 157 7.73 -5.55 -6.45
C ILE A 157 7.42 -7.03 -6.18
N MET A 158 8.02 -7.60 -5.14
CA MET A 158 7.79 -9.00 -4.80
C MET A 158 6.36 -9.26 -4.30
N GLY A 159 5.75 -8.32 -3.58
CA GLY A 159 4.35 -8.41 -3.17
C GLY A 159 3.41 -8.54 -4.37
N SER A 160 3.65 -7.76 -5.42
CA SER A 160 2.90 -7.85 -6.69
C SER A 160 3.14 -9.18 -7.41
N TYR A 161 4.40 -9.62 -7.52
CA TYR A 161 4.77 -10.91 -8.13
C TYR A 161 3.98 -12.07 -7.53
N VAL A 162 3.91 -12.11 -6.21
CA VAL A 162 3.31 -13.23 -5.47
C VAL A 162 1.79 -13.19 -5.55
N ALA A 163 1.19 -12.00 -5.42
CA ALA A 163 -0.24 -11.85 -5.61
C ALA A 163 -0.67 -12.40 -6.97
N CYS A 164 0.07 -12.03 -8.02
CA CYS A 164 -0.16 -12.54 -9.37
C CYS A 164 0.04 -14.06 -9.45
N LEU A 165 1.09 -14.61 -8.83
CA LEU A 165 1.34 -16.05 -8.82
C LEU A 165 0.23 -16.84 -8.11
N ILE A 166 -0.26 -16.35 -6.97
CA ILE A 166 -1.36 -16.99 -6.24
C ILE A 166 -2.64 -16.96 -7.07
N VAL A 167 -2.97 -15.82 -7.70
CA VAL A 167 -4.14 -15.73 -8.57
C VAL A 167 -3.99 -16.67 -9.78
N TYR A 168 -2.80 -16.77 -10.37
CA TYR A 168 -2.53 -17.72 -11.46
C TYR A 168 -2.78 -19.17 -11.02
N VAL A 169 -2.33 -19.57 -9.84
CA VAL A 169 -2.59 -20.92 -9.30
C VAL A 169 -4.08 -21.14 -9.03
N GLN A 170 -4.77 -20.16 -8.43
CA GLN A 170 -6.20 -20.25 -8.12
C GLN A 170 -7.08 -20.36 -9.38
N TYR A 171 -6.73 -19.63 -10.44
CA TYR A 171 -7.45 -19.62 -11.72
C TYR A 171 -6.84 -20.57 -12.75
N GLY A 172 -5.85 -21.39 -12.38
CA GLY A 172 -4.99 -22.11 -13.32
C GLY A 172 -5.76 -23.03 -14.27
N GLN A 173 -6.80 -23.72 -13.78
CA GLN A 173 -7.66 -24.55 -14.62
C GLN A 173 -8.43 -23.70 -15.65
N LEU A 174 -9.08 -22.62 -15.20
CA LEU A 174 -9.88 -21.74 -16.06
C LEU A 174 -9.03 -21.02 -17.11
N ILE A 175 -7.83 -20.57 -16.74
CA ILE A 175 -6.88 -19.94 -17.67
C ILE A 175 -6.39 -20.95 -18.70
N LYS A 176 -6.15 -22.21 -18.30
CA LYS A 176 -5.75 -23.25 -19.24
C LYS A 176 -6.86 -23.55 -20.23
N GLU A 177 -8.09 -23.74 -19.75
CA GLU A 177 -9.26 -23.96 -20.60
C GLU A 177 -9.48 -22.79 -21.57
N SER A 178 -9.34 -21.55 -21.11
CA SER A 178 -9.47 -20.37 -21.96
C SER A 178 -8.37 -20.28 -23.02
N MET A 179 -7.13 -20.67 -22.68
CA MET A 179 -6.01 -20.75 -23.62
C MET A 179 -6.24 -21.82 -24.69
N ASP A 180 -6.74 -23.00 -24.30
CA ASP A 180 -7.07 -24.09 -25.22
C ASP A 180 -8.17 -23.66 -26.21
N THR A 181 -9.21 -22.97 -25.73
CA THR A 181 -10.27 -22.39 -26.57
C THR A 181 -9.73 -21.35 -27.56
N LEU A 182 -8.84 -20.46 -27.11
CA LEU A 182 -8.21 -19.46 -27.98
C LEU A 182 -7.25 -20.10 -29.00
N ALA A 183 -6.58 -21.20 -28.64
CA ALA A 183 -5.70 -21.96 -29.52
C ALA A 183 -6.50 -22.67 -30.61
N ALA A 184 -7.61 -23.33 -30.25
CA ALA A 184 -8.51 -23.98 -31.20
C ALA A 184 -9.10 -22.98 -32.22
N ALA A 185 -9.31 -21.74 -31.80
CA ALA A 185 -9.74 -20.64 -32.68
C ALA A 185 -8.60 -20.01 -33.51
N GLY A 186 -7.35 -20.44 -33.35
CA GLY A 186 -6.18 -19.84 -34.01
C GLY A 186 -5.85 -18.41 -33.57
N LYS A 187 -6.37 -17.97 -32.42
CA LYS A 187 -6.26 -16.58 -31.93
C LYS A 187 -5.24 -16.39 -30.83
N LEU A 188 -4.84 -17.48 -30.15
CA LEU A 188 -4.01 -17.42 -28.93
C LEU A 188 -2.75 -16.59 -29.11
N GLU A 189 -1.93 -16.86 -30.13
CA GLU A 189 -0.66 -16.16 -30.34
C GLU A 189 -0.82 -14.65 -30.53
N ALA A 190 -1.89 -14.23 -31.21
CA ALA A 190 -2.17 -12.82 -31.47
C ALA A 190 -2.63 -12.07 -30.22
N VAL A 191 -3.33 -12.75 -29.30
CA VAL A 191 -3.93 -12.11 -28.11
C VAL A 191 -3.13 -12.32 -26.83
N MET A 192 -2.25 -13.33 -26.76
CA MET A 192 -1.59 -13.80 -25.53
C MET A 192 -1.04 -12.67 -24.66
N PHE A 193 -0.30 -11.75 -25.29
CA PHE A 193 0.40 -10.63 -24.65
C PHE A 193 -0.26 -9.28 -24.98
N THR A 194 -1.58 -9.23 -24.86
CA THR A 194 -2.40 -8.03 -25.09
C THR A 194 -3.32 -7.77 -23.89
N PRO A 195 -3.96 -6.60 -23.77
CA PRO A 195 -4.93 -6.32 -22.70
C PRO A 195 -6.08 -7.34 -22.61
N SER A 196 -6.42 -7.99 -23.73
CA SER A 196 -7.50 -8.97 -23.84
C SER A 196 -7.02 -10.42 -23.76
N GLY A 197 -5.73 -10.64 -23.51
CA GLY A 197 -5.12 -11.97 -23.43
C GLY A 197 -4.97 -12.52 -22.01
N PRO A 198 -4.67 -13.83 -21.88
CA PRO A 198 -4.36 -14.45 -20.59
C PRO A 198 -3.29 -13.71 -19.77
N ALA A 199 -2.21 -13.22 -20.40
CA ALA A 199 -1.17 -12.50 -19.68
C ALA A 199 -1.64 -11.11 -19.21
N GLY A 200 -2.61 -10.52 -19.91
CA GLY A 200 -3.23 -9.23 -19.60
C GLY A 200 -4.04 -9.20 -18.30
N ILE A 201 -4.39 -10.37 -17.76
CA ILE A 201 -4.95 -10.49 -16.41
C ILE A 201 -3.98 -9.91 -15.36
N PHE A 202 -2.70 -10.21 -15.52
CA PHE A 202 -1.67 -9.99 -14.50
C PHE A 202 -0.88 -8.71 -14.77
N ALA A 203 -0.25 -8.62 -15.94
CA ALA A 203 0.60 -7.52 -16.31
C ALA A 203 -0.11 -6.60 -17.32
N PRO A 204 0.04 -5.28 -17.23
CA PRO A 204 -0.52 -4.39 -18.23
C PRO A 204 0.23 -4.58 -19.57
N TYR A 205 -0.54 -4.61 -20.65
CA TYR A 205 -0.07 -4.58 -22.03
C TYR A 205 -0.81 -3.47 -22.78
N VAL A 206 -0.46 -3.25 -24.04
CA VAL A 206 -1.17 -2.35 -24.94
C VAL A 206 -1.58 -3.11 -26.18
N ALA A 207 -2.65 -2.67 -26.84
CA ALA A 207 -3.08 -3.28 -28.09
C ALA A 207 -2.01 -3.12 -29.18
N PRO A 208 -1.83 -4.11 -30.07
CA PRO A 208 -0.92 -3.97 -31.21
C PRO A 208 -1.22 -2.71 -32.02
N GLY A 209 -0.17 -1.98 -32.42
CA GLY A 209 -0.31 -0.72 -33.16
C GLY A 209 -0.65 0.51 -32.31
N SER A 210 -0.74 0.38 -30.99
CA SER A 210 -0.97 1.53 -30.09
C SER A 210 0.12 2.59 -30.19
N ASN A 211 -0.27 3.86 -30.20
CA ASN A 211 0.68 4.98 -30.17
C ASN A 211 1.29 5.13 -28.76
N LEU A 212 2.55 4.76 -28.60
CA LEU A 212 3.25 4.80 -27.32
C LEU A 212 3.33 6.19 -26.69
N GLY A 213 3.35 7.27 -27.49
CA GLY A 213 3.33 8.64 -26.97
C GLY A 213 2.00 8.97 -26.28
N ARG A 214 0.88 8.50 -26.83
CA ARG A 214 -0.45 8.67 -26.20
C ARG A 214 -0.60 7.80 -24.96
N VAL A 215 -0.06 6.58 -24.98
CA VAL A 215 -0.04 5.69 -23.81
C VAL A 215 0.80 6.31 -22.69
N PHE A 216 1.98 6.85 -22.99
CA PHE A 216 2.80 7.57 -22.02
C PHE A 216 2.05 8.77 -21.43
N LEU A 217 1.40 9.58 -22.27
CA LEU A 217 0.62 10.73 -21.80
C LEU A 217 -0.51 10.29 -20.86
N ASN A 218 -1.23 9.22 -21.21
CA ASN A 218 -2.27 8.65 -20.38
C ASN A 218 -1.74 8.22 -19.01
N GLU A 219 -0.66 7.43 -18.99
CA GLU A 219 0.02 6.98 -17.78
C GLU A 219 0.46 8.17 -16.91
N PHE A 220 1.12 9.15 -17.52
CA PHE A 220 1.67 10.31 -16.84
C PHE A 220 0.56 11.16 -16.20
N VAL A 221 -0.50 11.50 -16.94
CA VAL A 221 -1.59 12.35 -16.44
C VAL A 221 -2.40 11.65 -15.36
N CYS A 222 -2.70 10.35 -15.54
CA CYS A 222 -3.42 9.56 -14.54
C CYS A 222 -2.63 9.47 -13.23
N VAL A 223 -1.32 9.21 -13.30
CA VAL A 223 -0.47 9.15 -12.12
C VAL A 223 -0.32 10.52 -11.48
N PHE A 224 -0.16 11.58 -12.27
CA PHE A 224 -0.09 12.94 -11.73
C PHE A 224 -1.34 13.28 -10.91
N LEU A 225 -2.54 12.92 -11.42
CA LEU A 225 -3.79 13.13 -10.67
C LEU A 225 -3.84 12.30 -9.39
N ILE A 226 -3.46 11.01 -9.43
CA ILE A 226 -3.36 10.16 -8.23
C ILE A 226 -2.40 10.80 -7.23
N ALA A 227 -1.22 11.21 -7.68
CA ALA A 227 -0.20 11.82 -6.84
C ALA A 227 -0.73 13.09 -6.19
N LEU A 228 -1.34 14.00 -6.95
CA LEU A 228 -1.90 15.24 -6.42
C LEU A 228 -2.92 14.96 -5.31
N VAL A 229 -3.84 14.02 -5.51
CA VAL A 229 -4.84 13.67 -4.50
C VAL A 229 -4.20 13.02 -3.28
N VAL A 230 -3.23 12.11 -3.46
CA VAL A 230 -2.53 11.46 -2.34
C VAL A 230 -1.77 12.50 -1.51
N TRP A 231 -1.03 13.41 -2.15
CA TRP A 231 -0.31 14.49 -1.47
C TRP A 231 -1.27 15.44 -0.75
N ALA A 232 -2.41 15.76 -1.36
CA ALA A 232 -3.46 16.55 -0.71
C ALA A 232 -4.09 15.82 0.48
N CYS A 233 -4.17 14.48 0.47
CA CYS A 233 -4.73 13.72 1.59
C CYS A 233 -3.78 13.63 2.79
N ILE A 234 -2.48 13.63 2.56
CA ILE A 234 -1.47 13.60 3.64
C ILE A 234 -1.08 15.00 4.12
N ASP A 235 -1.58 16.06 3.47
CA ASP A 235 -1.46 17.42 3.94
C ASP A 235 -2.28 17.59 5.24
N PRO A 236 -1.63 17.86 6.39
CA PRO A 236 -2.31 17.92 7.68
C PRO A 236 -3.25 19.13 7.81
N THR A 237 -3.17 20.09 6.89
CA THR A 237 -4.02 21.28 6.85
C THR A 237 -5.30 21.06 6.04
N ASN A 238 -5.40 19.93 5.32
CA ASN A 238 -6.56 19.61 4.52
C ASN A 238 -7.71 19.05 5.36
N PHE A 239 -8.67 19.91 5.71
CA PHE A 239 -9.87 19.52 6.46
C PHE A 239 -10.80 18.57 5.70
N GLY A 240 -10.72 18.53 4.36
CA GLY A 240 -11.54 17.65 3.52
C GLY A 240 -11.05 16.19 3.51
N SER A 241 -9.83 15.92 3.97
CA SER A 241 -9.26 14.57 4.05
C SER A 241 -8.73 14.30 5.45
N SER A 242 -9.62 13.91 6.36
CA SER A 242 -9.24 13.39 7.67
C SER A 242 -8.50 12.04 7.52
N PRO A 243 -7.55 11.69 8.41
CA PRO A 243 -6.83 10.41 8.36
C PRO A 243 -7.72 9.17 8.27
N ILE A 244 -8.95 9.24 8.78
CA ILE A 244 -9.94 8.15 8.72
C ILE A 244 -10.45 7.94 7.29
N VAL A 245 -10.67 9.02 6.53
CA VAL A 245 -11.22 8.97 5.17
C VAL A 245 -10.14 8.90 4.09
N THR A 246 -8.88 9.21 4.43
CA THR A 246 -7.75 9.16 3.49
C THR A 246 -7.66 7.85 2.70
N PRO A 247 -7.75 6.65 3.31
CA PRO A 247 -7.71 5.39 2.55
C PRO A 247 -8.84 5.25 1.52
N TRP A 248 -10.03 5.77 1.83
CA TRP A 248 -11.18 5.75 0.93
C TRP A 248 -10.94 6.67 -0.27
N ILE A 249 -10.50 7.90 -0.04
CA ILE A 249 -10.26 8.88 -1.10
C ILE A 249 -9.19 8.37 -2.08
N ILE A 250 -8.09 7.82 -1.55
CA ILE A 250 -7.01 7.25 -2.37
C ILE A 250 -7.53 6.06 -3.20
N GLY A 251 -8.27 5.13 -2.57
CA GLY A 251 -8.88 4.00 -3.27
C GLY A 251 -9.84 4.43 -4.38
N PHE A 252 -10.72 5.39 -4.10
CA PHE A 252 -11.67 5.91 -5.09
C PHE A 252 -10.99 6.66 -6.23
N THR A 253 -9.93 7.41 -5.95
CA THR A 253 -9.15 8.07 -7.01
C THR A 253 -8.54 7.04 -7.95
N TYR A 254 -8.02 5.94 -7.41
CA TYR A 254 -7.55 4.83 -8.23
C TYR A 254 -8.68 4.19 -9.05
N ALA A 255 -9.87 4.01 -8.47
CA ALA A 255 -11.05 3.50 -9.16
C ALA A 255 -11.42 4.36 -10.38
N VAL A 256 -11.46 5.68 -10.21
CA VAL A 256 -11.74 6.65 -11.29
C VAL A 256 -10.73 6.50 -12.43
N ILE A 257 -9.46 6.31 -12.10
CA ILE A 257 -8.43 6.06 -13.12
C ILE A 257 -8.68 4.75 -13.87
N VAL A 258 -9.02 3.68 -13.16
CA VAL A 258 -9.33 2.38 -13.79
C VAL A 258 -10.55 2.50 -14.70
N TRP A 259 -11.65 3.09 -14.22
CA TRP A 259 -12.89 3.19 -14.98
C TRP A 259 -12.76 4.05 -16.24
N GLY A 260 -12.00 5.14 -16.18
CA GLY A 260 -11.84 6.06 -17.30
C GLY A 260 -10.75 5.68 -18.29
N PHE A 261 -9.63 5.12 -17.82
CA PHE A 261 -8.37 5.18 -18.56
C PHE A 261 -7.67 3.82 -18.76
N VAL A 262 -8.21 2.72 -18.20
CA VAL A 262 -7.57 1.40 -18.35
C VAL A 262 -7.50 0.92 -19.80
N ASN A 263 -8.48 1.27 -20.62
CA ASN A 263 -8.56 0.86 -22.03
C ASN A 263 -7.46 1.48 -22.90
N VAL A 264 -6.91 2.64 -22.50
CA VAL A 264 -5.78 3.29 -23.19
C VAL A 264 -4.44 2.65 -22.78
N GLY A 265 -4.43 1.89 -21.70
CA GLY A 265 -3.23 1.35 -21.07
C GLY A 265 -2.80 2.22 -19.90
N VAL A 266 -3.03 1.73 -18.68
CA VAL A 266 -2.59 2.40 -17.46
C VAL A 266 -2.07 1.36 -16.45
N SER A 267 -0.95 1.66 -15.81
CA SER A 267 -0.35 0.83 -14.77
C SER A 267 -0.40 1.46 -13.39
N THR A 268 -0.18 2.77 -13.35
CA THR A 268 -0.14 3.68 -12.22
C THR A 268 0.89 3.41 -11.13
N ASN A 269 1.56 2.25 -11.17
CA ASN A 269 2.48 1.81 -10.12
C ASN A 269 3.59 0.90 -10.68
N THR A 270 4.85 1.28 -10.42
CA THR A 270 6.04 0.53 -10.84
C THR A 270 6.07 -0.87 -10.24
N ALA A 271 5.73 -1.03 -8.96
CA ALA A 271 5.71 -2.34 -8.32
C ALA A 271 4.58 -3.23 -8.85
N ARG A 272 3.42 -2.63 -9.15
CA ARG A 272 2.34 -3.33 -9.86
C ARG A 272 2.86 -3.91 -11.16
N ASP A 273 3.43 -3.07 -12.02
CA ASP A 273 3.91 -3.51 -13.33
C ASP A 273 5.04 -4.52 -13.21
N VAL A 274 6.17 -4.10 -12.61
CA VAL A 274 7.40 -4.88 -12.62
C VAL A 274 7.19 -6.23 -11.93
N GLY A 275 6.48 -6.25 -10.79
CA GLY A 275 6.20 -7.49 -10.07
C GLY A 275 5.33 -8.46 -10.89
N ALA A 276 4.23 -7.97 -11.46
CA ALA A 276 3.37 -8.79 -12.31
C ALA A 276 4.10 -9.26 -13.57
N ARG A 277 4.90 -8.37 -14.18
CA ARG A 277 5.69 -8.65 -15.38
C ARG A 277 6.76 -9.71 -15.14
N LEU A 278 7.42 -9.69 -13.99
CA LEU A 278 8.35 -10.75 -13.57
C LEU A 278 7.63 -12.09 -13.38
N MET A 279 6.40 -12.09 -12.87
CA MET A 279 5.58 -13.30 -12.73
C MET A 279 5.25 -13.89 -14.09
N VAL A 280 4.69 -13.09 -15.01
CA VAL A 280 4.33 -13.57 -16.36
C VAL A 280 5.55 -14.00 -17.17
N LEU A 281 6.72 -13.38 -16.98
CA LEU A 281 7.99 -13.84 -17.54
C LEU A 281 8.42 -15.21 -16.99
N THR A 282 8.12 -15.50 -15.72
CA THR A 282 8.39 -16.81 -15.11
C THR A 282 7.51 -17.90 -15.73
N ILE A 283 6.24 -17.59 -16.02
CA ILE A 283 5.27 -18.56 -16.55
C ILE A 283 5.39 -18.76 -18.06
N TRP A 284 5.50 -17.67 -18.83
CA TRP A 284 5.43 -17.70 -20.30
C TRP A 284 6.72 -17.27 -21.01
N GLY A 285 7.82 -17.07 -20.27
CA GLY A 285 9.13 -16.77 -20.82
C GLY A 285 9.26 -15.36 -21.41
N LEU A 286 10.39 -15.11 -22.09
CA LEU A 286 10.79 -13.80 -22.61
C LEU A 286 9.74 -13.07 -23.49
N PRO A 287 8.91 -13.73 -24.31
CA PRO A 287 7.88 -13.05 -25.09
C PRO A 287 6.88 -12.25 -24.25
N ALA A 288 6.69 -12.62 -22.96
CA ALA A 288 5.80 -11.92 -22.04
C ALA A 288 6.32 -10.54 -21.57
N GLY A 289 7.55 -10.16 -21.94
CA GLY A 289 8.23 -8.97 -21.43
C GLY A 289 7.58 -7.63 -21.80
N GLY A 290 6.61 -7.57 -22.73
CA GLY A 290 5.87 -6.35 -23.07
C GLY A 290 6.67 -5.29 -23.85
N GLY A 291 7.92 -5.58 -24.22
CA GLY A 291 8.76 -4.77 -25.12
C GLY A 291 8.91 -3.32 -24.66
N LYS A 292 8.82 -2.38 -25.61
CA LYS A 292 8.99 -0.94 -25.35
C LYS A 292 7.97 -0.37 -24.36
N TYR A 293 6.77 -0.95 -24.26
CA TYR A 293 5.74 -0.49 -23.34
C TYR A 293 6.10 -0.76 -21.87
N ALA A 294 6.84 -1.84 -21.58
CA ALA A 294 7.24 -2.17 -20.21
C ALA A 294 8.02 -1.03 -19.52
N ALA A 295 8.90 -0.35 -20.26
CA ALA A 295 9.63 0.80 -19.73
C ALA A 295 8.70 1.98 -19.41
N ILE A 296 7.72 2.27 -20.27
CA ILE A 296 6.73 3.33 -20.04
C ILE A 296 5.91 3.01 -18.79
N SER A 297 5.38 1.78 -18.73
CA SER A 297 4.55 1.29 -17.63
C SER A 297 5.27 1.30 -16.27
N ALA A 298 6.56 0.98 -16.25
CA ALA A 298 7.36 0.93 -15.03
C ALA A 298 7.87 2.30 -14.56
N LEU A 299 8.20 3.22 -15.50
CA LEU A 299 8.97 4.43 -15.17
C LEU A 299 8.18 5.74 -15.28
N ALA A 300 7.13 5.81 -16.11
CA ALA A 300 6.43 7.09 -16.34
C ALA A 300 5.72 7.63 -15.09
N ASN A 301 5.35 6.75 -14.17
CA ASN A 301 4.73 7.12 -12.90
C ASN A 301 5.68 7.88 -11.95
N ILE A 302 7.00 7.67 -12.03
CA ILE A 302 7.99 8.32 -11.14
C ILE A 302 8.01 9.84 -11.35
N PRO A 303 8.31 10.37 -12.56
CA PRO A 303 8.32 11.81 -12.78
C PRO A 303 6.93 12.44 -12.58
N ALA A 304 5.85 11.72 -12.91
CA ALA A 304 4.48 12.20 -12.65
C ALA A 304 4.22 12.36 -11.14
N THR A 305 4.67 11.42 -10.31
CA THR A 305 4.51 11.50 -8.84
C THR A 305 5.36 12.61 -8.23
N ILE A 306 6.58 12.82 -8.75
CA ILE A 306 7.46 13.93 -8.35
C ILE A 306 6.80 15.28 -8.71
N LEU A 307 6.23 15.40 -9.90
CA LEU A 307 5.51 16.61 -10.29
C LEU A 307 4.30 16.86 -9.36
N GLY A 308 3.58 15.81 -8.97
CA GLY A 308 2.47 15.89 -8.02
C GLY A 308 2.87 16.51 -6.67
N VAL A 309 3.98 16.06 -6.07
CA VAL A 309 4.46 16.66 -4.81
C VAL A 309 4.95 18.09 -5.00
N CYS A 310 5.63 18.40 -6.12
CA CYS A 310 6.03 19.78 -6.40
C CYS A 310 4.82 20.72 -6.51
N VAL A 311 3.76 20.30 -7.19
CA VAL A 311 2.52 21.10 -7.28
C VAL A 311 1.88 21.26 -5.90
N GLN A 312 1.79 20.18 -5.11
CA GLN A 312 1.22 20.28 -3.78
C GLN A 312 2.03 21.22 -2.88
N GLU A 313 3.34 21.00 -2.76
CA GLU A 313 4.21 21.73 -1.84
C GLU A 313 4.42 23.20 -2.24
N TYR A 314 4.64 23.47 -3.53
CA TYR A 314 5.00 24.82 -3.98
C TYR A 314 3.82 25.68 -4.42
N LEU A 315 2.69 25.07 -4.83
CA LEU A 315 1.55 25.82 -5.37
C LEU A 315 0.31 25.76 -4.48
N LEU A 316 0.05 24.63 -3.80
CA LEU A 316 -1.20 24.41 -3.09
C LEU A 316 -1.08 24.47 -1.56
N SER A 317 0.08 24.12 -1.01
CA SER A 317 0.38 24.14 0.42
C SER A 317 0.66 25.56 0.89
N ASP A 318 0.28 25.86 2.14
CA ASP A 318 0.51 27.16 2.77
C ASP A 318 0.77 26.96 4.26
N SER A 319 1.95 27.41 4.71
CA SER A 319 2.40 27.32 6.10
C SER A 319 1.56 28.11 7.11
N SER A 320 0.74 29.05 6.64
CA SER A 320 -0.17 29.82 7.50
C SER A 320 -1.45 29.05 7.86
N ARG A 321 -1.74 27.93 7.18
CA ARG A 321 -2.93 27.12 7.45
C ARG A 321 -2.80 26.33 8.74
N VAL A 322 -3.94 26.15 9.40
CA VAL A 322 -4.03 25.44 10.67
C VAL A 322 -4.10 23.93 10.41
N ILE A 323 -3.36 23.15 11.20
CA ILE A 323 -3.45 21.69 11.19
C ILE A 323 -4.83 21.27 11.68
N ALA A 324 -5.51 20.40 10.92
CA ALA A 324 -6.82 19.89 11.31
C ALA A 324 -6.72 19.05 12.60
N PRO A 325 -7.69 19.13 13.53
CA PRO A 325 -7.62 18.43 14.81
C PRO A 325 -7.39 16.91 14.69
N ALA A 326 -8.01 16.26 13.69
CA ALA A 326 -7.83 14.83 13.45
C ALA A 326 -6.39 14.48 13.03
N HIS A 327 -5.77 15.31 12.19
CA HIS A 327 -4.36 15.16 11.81
C HIS A 327 -3.43 15.41 12.99
N ALA A 328 -3.70 16.45 13.79
CA ALA A 328 -2.94 16.71 15.02
C ALA A 328 -3.01 15.52 16.00
N ALA A 329 -4.18 14.90 16.17
CA ALA A 329 -4.34 13.72 17.02
C ALA A 329 -3.50 12.53 16.52
N VAL A 330 -3.47 12.28 15.22
CA VAL A 330 -2.66 11.21 14.62
C VAL A 330 -1.16 11.50 14.75
N ILE A 331 -0.72 12.75 14.54
CA ILE A 331 0.68 13.15 14.74
C ILE A 331 1.08 12.94 16.19
N ASN A 332 0.24 13.37 17.14
CA ASN A 332 0.50 13.20 18.58
C ASN A 332 0.59 11.72 18.97
N ALA A 333 -0.27 10.86 18.42
CA ALA A 333 -0.24 9.43 18.67
C ALA A 333 1.07 8.78 18.16
N HIS A 334 1.56 9.17 16.98
CA HIS A 334 2.83 8.69 16.46
C HIS A 334 4.02 9.16 17.30
N LEU A 335 4.06 10.44 17.66
CA LEU A 335 5.11 10.99 18.52
C LEU A 335 5.16 10.29 19.89
N ALA A 336 4.00 10.05 20.50
CA ALA A 336 3.93 9.33 21.76
C ALA A 336 4.37 7.86 21.63
N HIS A 337 4.05 7.20 20.52
CA HIS A 337 4.54 5.86 20.24
C HIS A 337 6.07 5.83 20.11
N GLU A 338 6.65 6.79 19.40
CA GLU A 338 8.10 6.92 19.26
C GLU A 338 8.79 7.13 20.61
N GLU A 339 8.30 8.08 21.43
CA GLU A 339 8.81 8.34 22.78
C GLU A 339 8.78 7.07 23.66
N HIS A 340 7.64 6.38 23.67
CA HIS A 340 7.46 5.14 24.42
C HIS A 340 8.40 4.03 23.91
N SER A 341 8.56 3.87 22.59
CA SER A 341 9.44 2.87 21.99
C SER A 341 10.93 3.10 22.31
N GLN A 342 11.32 4.37 22.51
CA GLN A 342 12.66 4.78 22.91
C GLN A 342 12.89 4.64 24.43
N GLY A 343 11.88 4.25 25.20
CA GLY A 343 11.94 4.18 26.66
C GLY A 343 11.96 5.54 27.34
N LYS A 344 11.60 6.62 26.62
CA LYS A 344 11.39 7.95 27.21
C LYS A 344 9.99 7.95 27.82
N VAL A 345 9.87 7.43 29.04
CA VAL A 345 8.63 7.57 29.81
C VAL A 345 8.54 9.04 30.21
N VAL A 346 7.59 9.76 29.60
CA VAL A 346 7.13 11.01 30.18
C VAL A 346 6.22 10.60 31.30
N ASP A 347 6.74 10.68 32.52
CA ASP A 347 5.96 10.43 33.73
C ASP A 347 4.73 11.34 33.71
N GLN A 348 3.56 10.76 33.44
CA GLN A 348 2.27 11.43 33.58
C GLN A 348 1.71 11.21 34.98
N SER A 349 2.58 11.16 35.99
CA SER A 349 2.13 11.36 37.36
C SER A 349 1.38 12.70 37.42
N PRO A 350 0.09 12.73 37.81
CA PRO A 350 -0.57 13.98 38.11
C PRO A 350 0.16 14.56 39.32
N GLY A 351 1.09 15.49 39.05
CA GLY A 351 1.82 16.22 40.06
C GLY A 351 0.83 16.98 40.93
N SER A 352 0.62 16.42 42.12
CA SER A 352 0.05 17.03 43.32
C SER A 352 0.42 18.50 43.45
N GLY A 353 -0.58 19.39 43.44
CA GLY A 353 -0.33 20.81 43.69
C GLY A 353 -1.46 21.76 43.33
N SER A 354 -2.71 21.45 43.69
CA SER A 354 -3.72 22.48 43.97
C SER A 354 -4.88 21.85 44.73
N SER A 355 -5.04 22.26 45.98
CA SER A 355 -6.17 21.95 46.84
C SER A 355 -7.46 22.52 46.24
N TYR A 356 -8.37 21.66 45.79
CA TYR A 356 -9.78 22.03 45.67
C TYR A 356 -10.66 20.96 46.31
N HIS A 357 -11.58 21.47 47.10
CA HIS A 357 -12.53 20.82 47.99
C HIS A 357 -13.31 19.65 47.38
N ASP A 358 -13.60 18.69 48.24
CA ASP A 358 -14.72 17.74 48.15
C ASP A 358 -15.97 18.34 47.50
N SER A 359 -16.47 17.71 46.43
CA SER A 359 -17.86 17.21 46.32
C SER A 359 -18.16 16.83 44.87
N GLU A 360 -18.32 15.53 44.63
CA GLU A 360 -19.45 14.91 43.94
C GLU A 360 -19.06 13.53 43.40
N LYS A 361 -19.71 12.51 43.97
CA LYS A 361 -19.68 11.13 43.50
C LYS A 361 -20.42 11.04 42.17
N GLY A 362 -19.70 10.95 41.06
CA GLY A 362 -20.24 10.56 39.75
C GLY A 362 -19.88 9.10 39.44
N HIS A 363 -20.88 8.29 39.12
CA HIS A 363 -20.79 6.85 38.90
C HIS A 363 -19.76 6.45 37.82
N HIS A 364 -18.95 5.44 38.13
CA HIS A 364 -18.26 4.65 37.10
C HIS A 364 -19.28 3.72 36.45
N GLU A 365 -19.83 4.13 35.30
CA GLU A 365 -20.46 3.18 34.39
C GLU A 365 -19.38 2.48 33.58
N THR A 366 -19.27 1.19 33.85
CA THR A 366 -18.57 0.18 33.07
C THR A 366 -19.02 0.26 31.61
N VAL A 367 -18.16 0.77 30.72
CA VAL A 367 -18.41 0.67 29.28
C VAL A 367 -18.21 -0.78 28.87
N GLU A 368 -19.32 -1.51 28.80
CA GLU A 368 -19.40 -2.81 28.15
C GLU A 368 -18.95 -2.69 26.68
N ARG A 369 -18.25 -3.73 26.25
CA ARG A 369 -17.71 -3.88 24.90
C ARG A 369 -18.86 -3.91 23.88
N VAL A 370 -18.70 -3.15 22.80
CA VAL A 370 -19.32 -3.44 21.50
C VAL A 370 -18.22 -3.46 20.44
#